data_AF-A0A450TXL6-F1
#
_entry.id   AF-A0A450TXL6-F1
#
_cell.length_a   1.000
_cell.length_b   1.000
_cell.length_c   1.000
_cell.angle_alpha   90.00
_cell.angle_beta   90.00
_cell.angle_gamma   90.00
#
_symmetry.space_group_name_H-M   'P 1'
#
loop_
_entity.id
_entity.type
_entity.pdbx_description
1 polymer ?
#
loop_
_entity_poly.entity_id
_entity_poly.type
_entity_poly.pdbx_seq_one_letter_code
_entity_poly.pdbx_strand_id
1 'polypeptide(L)'
;MQIPALREECKTELEQLLSLFDQRRATPNDEHILEVDETAYPEKYRPLVRLLHRAVSNEEIRDVMDVEDEILRDFENLERHIDRQGEIIEKQGKALGERNKTIEEQGKALEEQGKVLGEKDKTLEEQGRVLGEKDKVLEEQEKALGEKDKVLEEKNRAIEELRRQLQRLQAPK
;
A
#
# COMPACT_ATOMS: atom_id res chain seq x y z
N MET A 1 43.92 -2.81 55.38
CA MET A 1 42.63 -3.10 56.04
C MET A 1 42.12 -4.41 55.45
N GLN A 2 42.32 -5.51 56.16
CA GLN A 2 41.77 -6.82 55.77
C GLN A 2 40.27 -6.80 56.07
N ILE A 3 39.40 -7.35 55.20
CA ILE A 3 37.97 -7.55 55.51
C ILE A 3 37.81 -9.00 55.97
N PRO A 4 37.92 -9.32 57.27
CA PRO A 4 37.91 -10.69 57.78
C PRO A 4 36.56 -11.43 57.62
N ALA A 5 35.54 -10.83 56.99
CA ALA A 5 34.16 -11.33 56.99
C ALA A 5 33.65 -11.91 55.64
N LEU A 6 34.43 -11.86 54.56
CA LEU A 6 34.01 -12.48 53.28
C LEU A 6 34.12 -14.00 53.39
N ARG A 7 32.96 -14.67 53.55
CA ARG A 7 32.83 -16.13 53.52
C ARG A 7 32.83 -16.63 52.07
N GLU A 8 33.16 -17.90 51.85
CA GLU A 8 33.25 -18.55 50.53
C GLU A 8 31.96 -18.45 49.69
N GLU A 9 30.82 -18.18 50.34
CA GLU A 9 29.54 -17.94 49.68
C GLU A 9 29.09 -16.49 49.95
N CYS A 10 29.42 -15.56 49.06
CA CYS A 10 28.95 -14.17 49.12
C CYS A 10 27.45 -14.11 48.81
N LYS A 11 26.61 -14.17 49.86
CA LYS A 11 25.15 -14.31 49.71
C LYS A 11 24.41 -12.98 49.68
N THR A 12 24.98 -11.92 50.26
CA THR A 12 24.32 -10.60 50.35
C THR A 12 24.87 -9.60 49.34
N GLU A 13 24.08 -8.58 48.98
CA GLU A 13 24.49 -7.56 48.00
C GLU A 13 25.74 -6.79 48.42
N LEU A 14 25.92 -6.56 49.73
CA LEU A 14 27.09 -5.88 50.29
C LEU A 14 28.31 -6.79 50.27
N GLU A 15 28.17 -8.08 50.58
CA GLU A 15 29.28 -9.04 50.47
C GLU A 15 29.74 -9.20 49.01
N GLN A 16 28.81 -9.21 48.05
CA GLN A 16 29.13 -9.23 46.62
C GLN A 16 29.92 -7.99 46.19
N LEU A 17 29.54 -6.81 46.70
CA LEU A 17 30.27 -5.57 46.43
C LEU A 17 31.65 -5.55 47.12
N LEU A 18 31.73 -6.01 48.37
CA LEU A 18 32.97 -6.06 49.13
C LEU A 18 33.94 -7.14 48.61
N SER A 19 33.43 -8.19 47.96
CA SER A 19 34.23 -9.21 47.27
C SER A 19 35.15 -8.61 46.20
N LEU A 20 34.84 -7.42 45.67
CA LEU A 20 35.69 -6.71 44.73
C LEU A 20 37.05 -6.32 45.32
N PHE A 21 37.10 -6.14 46.65
CA PHE A 21 38.29 -5.78 47.41
C PHE A 21 38.90 -6.98 48.15
N ASP A 22 38.58 -8.21 47.75
CA ASP A 22 39.12 -9.41 48.39
C ASP A 22 40.62 -9.58 48.09
N GLN A 23 41.44 -9.34 49.12
CA GLN A 23 42.90 -9.41 49.06
C GLN A 23 43.43 -10.83 48.82
N ARG A 24 42.59 -11.87 48.89
CA ARG A 24 42.96 -13.24 48.49
C ARG A 24 43.24 -13.36 46.99
N ARG A 25 42.77 -12.40 46.19
CA ARG A 25 43.01 -12.31 44.74
C ARG A 25 44.22 -11.44 44.40
N ALA A 26 45.05 -11.09 45.39
CA ALA A 26 46.28 -10.37 45.15
C ALA A 26 47.24 -11.21 44.30
N THR A 27 47.91 -10.56 43.37
CA THR A 27 48.87 -11.25 42.50
C THR A 27 50.07 -11.74 43.32
N PRO A 28 50.68 -12.90 42.98
CA PRO A 28 51.83 -13.44 43.72
C PRO A 28 53.07 -12.53 43.72
N ASN A 29 53.14 -11.58 42.77
CA ASN A 29 54.26 -10.67 42.59
C ASN A 29 54.04 -9.29 43.25
N ASP A 30 52.80 -8.90 43.51
CA ASP A 30 52.47 -7.61 44.11
C ASP A 30 51.20 -7.71 44.96
N GLU A 31 51.35 -7.57 46.27
CA GLU A 31 50.27 -7.62 47.26
C GLU A 31 49.29 -6.44 47.13
N HIS A 32 49.65 -5.40 46.36
CA HIS A 32 48.83 -4.22 46.14
C HIS A 32 47.96 -4.29 44.87
N ILE A 33 48.14 -5.31 44.02
CA ILE A 33 47.38 -5.49 42.77
C ILE A 33 46.43 -6.68 42.93
N LEU A 34 45.13 -6.44 42.75
CA LEU A 34 44.09 -7.47 42.77
C LEU A 34 43.68 -7.85 41.35
N GLU A 35 43.62 -9.15 41.07
CA GLU A 35 43.06 -9.66 39.82
C GLU A 35 41.55 -9.78 39.94
N VAL A 36 40.83 -8.96 39.17
CA VAL A 36 39.37 -8.89 39.18
C VAL A 36 38.85 -9.27 37.80
N ASP A 37 38.13 -10.38 37.74
CA ASP A 37 37.33 -10.74 36.57
C ASP A 37 35.99 -9.98 36.59
N GLU A 38 35.82 -9.04 35.68
CA GLU A 38 34.60 -8.24 35.53
C GLU A 38 33.37 -9.10 35.21
N THR A 39 33.56 -10.25 34.53
CA THR A 39 32.45 -11.13 34.16
C THR A 39 31.89 -11.93 35.34
N ALA A 40 32.67 -12.06 36.42
CA ALA A 40 32.27 -12.71 37.65
C ALA A 40 31.33 -11.86 38.53
N TYR A 41 31.12 -10.58 38.18
CA TYR A 41 30.27 -9.66 38.94
C TYR A 41 28.97 -9.31 38.19
N PRO A 42 27.86 -9.10 38.91
CA PRO A 42 26.61 -8.59 38.33
C PRO A 42 26.78 -7.28 37.56
N GLU A 43 25.99 -7.07 36.51
CA GLU A 43 26.09 -5.90 35.62
C GLU A 43 25.99 -4.57 36.36
N LYS A 44 25.22 -4.52 37.45
CA LYS A 44 25.09 -3.33 38.32
C LYS A 44 26.42 -2.83 38.91
N TYR A 45 27.42 -3.69 39.04
CA TYR A 45 28.72 -3.34 39.63
C TYR A 45 29.84 -3.21 38.59
N ARG A 46 29.64 -3.60 37.34
CA ARG A 46 30.61 -3.38 36.25
C ARG A 46 31.07 -1.93 36.10
N PRO A 47 30.20 -0.90 36.23
CA PRO A 47 30.65 0.50 36.20
C PRO A 47 31.65 0.84 37.30
N LEU A 48 31.51 0.24 38.49
CA LEU A 48 32.45 0.43 39.60
C LEU A 48 33.79 -0.26 39.32
N VAL A 49 33.78 -1.47 38.77
CA VAL A 49 35.00 -2.17 38.34
C VAL A 49 35.73 -1.35 37.27
N ARG A 50 34.99 -0.81 36.30
CA ARG A 50 35.53 0.02 35.22
C ARG A 50 36.10 1.35 35.72
N LEU A 51 35.46 1.99 36.71
CA LEU A 51 35.98 3.19 37.38
C LEU A 51 37.28 2.91 38.14
N LEU A 52 37.35 1.78 38.86
CA LEU A 52 38.55 1.37 39.57
C LEU A 52 39.69 1.02 38.59
N HIS A 53 39.36 0.31 37.51
CA HIS A 53 40.32 -0.01 36.46
C HIS A 53 40.89 1.29 35.85
N ARG A 54 40.01 2.24 35.47
CA ARG A 54 40.40 3.55 34.93
C ARG A 54 41.29 4.38 35.89
N ALA A 55 41.09 4.24 37.20
CA ALA A 55 41.87 4.97 38.21
C ALA A 55 43.30 4.42 38.38
N VAL A 56 43.49 3.11 38.14
CA VAL A 56 44.79 2.43 38.26
C VAL A 56 45.54 2.38 36.92
N SER A 57 44.83 2.49 35.79
CA SER A 57 45.40 2.53 34.44
C SER A 57 46.25 3.78 34.15
N ASN A 58 47.24 3.63 33.27
CA ASN A 58 48.02 4.73 32.72
C ASN A 58 47.20 5.59 31.73
N GLU A 59 47.78 6.71 31.28
CA GLU A 59 47.14 7.66 30.36
C GLU A 59 46.73 7.01 29.04
N GLU A 60 47.61 6.20 28.43
CA GLU A 60 47.30 5.51 27.16
C GLU A 60 46.07 4.60 27.26
N ILE A 61 45.96 3.82 28.34
CA ILE A 61 44.80 2.93 28.53
C ILE A 61 43.54 3.75 28.82
N ARG A 62 43.63 4.85 29.56
CA ARG A 62 42.49 5.74 29.79
C ARG A 62 41.98 6.36 28.48
N ASP A 63 42.87 6.79 27.61
CA ASP A 63 42.52 7.36 26.31
C ASP A 63 41.83 6.32 25.43
N VAL A 64 42.33 5.07 25.42
CA VAL A 64 41.66 3.95 24.74
C VAL A 64 40.26 3.72 25.30
N MET A 65 40.08 3.71 26.62
CA MET A 65 38.77 3.54 27.26
C MET A 65 37.78 4.67 26.88
N ASP A 66 38.25 5.91 26.77
CA ASP A 66 37.42 7.06 26.37
C ASP A 66 37.00 6.97 24.90
N VAL A 67 37.92 6.56 24.01
CA VAL A 67 37.63 6.33 22.60
C VAL A 67 36.66 5.17 22.42
N GLU A 68 36.84 4.06 23.16
CA GLU A 68 35.90 2.94 23.15
C GLU A 68 34.49 3.38 23.57
N ASP A 69 34.37 4.23 24.60
CA ASP A 69 33.08 4.79 25.02
C ASP A 69 32.42 5.68 23.98
N GLU A 70 33.21 6.46 23.24
CA GLU A 70 32.72 7.24 22.11
C GLU A 70 32.20 6.32 21.00
N ILE A 71 32.98 5.30 20.62
CA ILE A 71 32.60 4.35 19.59
C ILE A 71 31.32 3.58 19.97
N LEU A 72 31.22 3.10 21.22
CA LEU A 72 30.02 2.40 21.70
C LEU A 72 28.79 3.29 21.64
N ARG A 73 28.91 4.55 22.05
CA ARG A 73 27.81 5.53 21.95
C ARG A 73 27.40 5.76 20.50
N ASP A 74 28.35 5.83 19.58
CA ASP A 74 28.07 5.99 18.15
C ASP A 74 27.36 4.75 17.57
N PHE A 75 27.75 3.54 17.98
CA PHE A 75 27.05 2.32 17.59
C PHE A 75 25.61 2.29 18.11
N GLU A 76 25.38 2.63 19.38
CA GLU A 76 24.02 2.72 19.95
C GLU A 76 23.17 3.78 19.22
N ASN A 77 23.78 4.88 18.81
CA ASN A 77 23.10 5.92 18.03
C ASN A 77 22.76 5.42 16.62
N LEU A 78 23.66 4.68 15.99
CA LEU A 78 23.45 4.09 14.67
C LEU A 78 22.36 3.03 14.71
N GLU A 79 22.35 2.16 15.72
CA GLU A 79 21.30 1.15 15.93
C GLU A 79 19.93 1.83 16.07
N ARG A 80 19.83 2.86 16.94
CA ARG A 80 18.61 3.67 17.07
C ARG A 80 18.21 4.35 15.76
N HIS A 81 19.16 4.74 14.91
CA HIS A 81 18.87 5.31 13.60
C HIS A 81 18.30 4.26 12.64
N ILE A 82 18.90 3.07 12.61
CA ILE A 82 18.45 1.94 11.80
C ILE A 82 17.04 1.52 12.20
N ASP A 83 16.74 1.42 13.49
CA ASP A 83 15.39 1.08 13.97
C ASP A 83 14.35 2.10 13.50
N ARG A 84 14.65 3.40 13.64
CA ARG A 84 13.77 4.47 13.15
C ARG A 84 13.56 4.39 11.63
N GLN A 85 14.62 4.10 10.87
CA GLN A 85 14.50 3.90 9.43
C GLN A 85 13.64 2.67 9.11
N GLY A 86 13.79 1.57 9.85
CA GLY A 86 12.96 0.37 9.74
C GLY A 86 11.48 0.67 9.96
N GLU A 87 11.14 1.43 11.01
CA GLU A 87 9.75 1.86 11.27
C GLU A 87 9.18 2.73 10.13
N ILE A 88 9.99 3.63 9.56
CA ILE A 88 9.57 4.47 8.44
C ILE A 88 9.29 3.62 7.21
N ILE A 89 10.18 2.67 6.89
CA ILE A 89 10.03 1.75 5.76
C ILE A 89 8.78 0.88 5.94
N GLU A 90 8.53 0.38 7.15
CA GLU A 90 7.33 -0.42 7.43
C GLU A 90 6.04 0.40 7.23
N LYS A 91 6.00 1.63 7.73
CA LYS A 91 4.87 2.55 7.53
C LYS A 91 4.65 2.86 6.04
N GLN A 92 5.72 3.11 5.29
CA GLN A 92 5.65 3.32 3.85
C GLN A 92 5.15 2.06 3.11
N GLY A 93 5.62 0.87 3.51
CA GLY A 93 5.16 -0.40 2.95
C GLY A 93 3.66 -0.62 3.16
N LYS A 94 3.14 -0.32 4.35
CA LYS A 94 1.70 -0.39 4.65
C LYS A 94 0.90 0.59 3.78
N ALA A 95 1.34 1.85 3.69
CA ALA A 95 0.67 2.86 2.87
C ALA A 95 0.67 2.51 1.37
N LEU A 96 1.76 1.95 0.85
CA LEU A 96 1.82 1.44 -0.53
C LEU A 96 0.88 0.25 -0.73
N GLY A 97 0.80 -0.66 0.24
CA GLY A 97 -0.13 -1.79 0.20
C GLY A 97 -1.59 -1.35 0.14
N GLU A 98 -1.98 -0.36 0.95
CA GLU A 98 -3.33 0.23 0.91
C GLU A 98 -3.61 0.90 -0.44
N ARG A 99 -2.66 1.69 -0.96
CA ARG A 99 -2.81 2.35 -2.26
C ARG A 99 -2.97 1.36 -3.40
N ASN A 100 -2.23 0.25 -3.38
CA ASN A 100 -2.36 -0.81 -4.38
C ASN A 100 -3.75 -1.46 -4.35
N LYS A 101 -4.32 -1.71 -3.16
CA LYS A 101 -5.70 -2.22 -3.03
C LYS A 101 -6.71 -1.25 -3.63
N THR A 102 -6.58 0.05 -3.33
CA THR A 102 -7.47 1.07 -3.92
C THR A 102 -7.36 1.12 -5.44
N ILE A 103 -6.16 1.01 -6.00
CA ILE A 103 -5.95 0.96 -7.46
C ILE A 103 -6.61 -0.29 -8.06
N GLU A 104 -6.49 -1.45 -7.39
CA GLU A 104 -7.12 -2.69 -7.84
C GLU A 104 -8.66 -2.59 -7.85
N GLU A 105 -9.25 -2.02 -6.80
CA GLU A 105 -10.69 -1.76 -6.72
C GLU A 105 -11.16 -0.79 -7.81
N GLN A 106 -10.42 0.28 -8.06
CA GLN A 106 -10.70 1.21 -9.16
C GLN A 106 -10.60 0.52 -10.53
N GLY A 107 -9.62 -0.35 -10.71
CA GLY A 107 -9.48 -1.16 -11.93
C GLY A 107 -10.69 -2.05 -12.19
N LYS A 108 -11.19 -2.74 -11.15
CA LYS A 108 -12.40 -3.57 -11.23
C LYS A 108 -13.64 -2.73 -11.56
N ALA A 109 -13.82 -1.59 -10.92
CA ALA A 109 -14.94 -0.69 -11.20
C ALA A 109 -14.92 -0.16 -12.65
N LEU A 110 -13.74 0.17 -13.17
CA LEU A 110 -13.58 0.57 -14.58
C LEU A 110 -13.90 -0.55 -15.56
N GLU A 111 -13.50 -1.80 -15.25
CA GLU A 111 -13.84 -2.96 -16.06
C GLU A 111 -15.36 -3.19 -16.12
N GLU A 112 -16.04 -3.09 -14.98
CA GLU A 112 -17.51 -3.18 -14.90
C GLU A 112 -18.19 -2.07 -15.70
N GLN A 113 -17.73 -0.82 -15.58
CA GLN A 113 -18.22 0.29 -16.38
C GLN A 113 -18.03 0.04 -17.89
N GLY A 114 -16.88 -0.51 -18.28
CA GLY A 114 -16.61 -0.90 -19.66
C GLY A 114 -17.59 -1.94 -20.19
N LYS A 115 -17.94 -2.95 -19.38
CA LYS A 115 -18.95 -3.96 -19.75
C LYS A 115 -20.33 -3.34 -19.94
N VAL A 116 -20.77 -2.48 -19.03
CA VAL A 116 -22.07 -1.79 -19.13
C VAL A 116 -22.13 -0.89 -20.36
N LEU A 117 -21.05 -0.17 -20.68
CA LEU A 117 -20.99 0.63 -21.91
C LEU A 117 -21.08 -0.26 -23.16
N GLY A 118 -20.34 -1.37 -23.20
CA GLY A 118 -20.39 -2.31 -24.31
C GLY A 118 -21.78 -2.95 -24.50
N GLU A 119 -22.53 -3.19 -23.43
CA GLU A 119 -23.92 -3.64 -23.52
C GLU A 119 -24.85 -2.55 -24.08
N LYS A 120 -24.69 -1.30 -23.63
CA LYS A 120 -25.45 -0.16 -24.17
C LYS A 120 -25.19 0.06 -25.65
N ASP A 121 -23.95 -0.04 -26.10
CA ASP A 121 -23.60 0.10 -27.50
C ASP A 121 -24.29 -0.96 -28.37
N LYS A 122 -24.34 -2.22 -27.90
CA LYS A 122 -25.08 -3.29 -28.59
C LYS A 122 -26.57 -2.99 -28.67
N THR A 123 -27.18 -2.54 -27.57
CA THR A 123 -28.60 -2.15 -27.56
C THR A 123 -28.88 -0.99 -28.51
N LEU A 124 -27.99 0.01 -28.59
CA LEU A 124 -28.12 1.13 -29.53
C LEU A 124 -27.98 0.65 -30.99
N GLU A 125 -27.06 -0.27 -31.27
CA GLU A 125 -26.91 -0.86 -32.61
C GLU A 125 -28.19 -1.62 -33.03
N GLU A 126 -28.78 -2.41 -32.13
CA GLU A 126 -30.06 -3.09 -32.36
C GLU A 126 -31.20 -2.11 -32.61
N GLN A 127 -31.31 -1.06 -31.80
CA GLN A 127 -32.31 0.00 -32.01
C GLN A 127 -32.12 0.70 -33.36
N GLY A 128 -30.88 0.97 -33.77
CA GLY A 128 -30.56 1.53 -35.07
C GLY A 128 -31.00 0.61 -36.22
N ARG A 129 -30.80 -0.71 -36.10
CA ARG A 129 -31.30 -1.68 -37.08
C ARG A 129 -32.83 -1.66 -37.19
N VAL A 130 -33.52 -1.70 -36.05
CA VAL A 130 -35.00 -1.66 -36.01
C VAL A 130 -35.55 -0.37 -36.63
N LEU A 131 -34.91 0.77 -36.38
CA LEU A 131 -35.29 2.04 -37.01
C LEU A 131 -35.09 1.98 -38.53
N GLY A 132 -33.94 1.49 -38.99
CA GLY A 132 -33.69 1.35 -40.42
C GLY A 132 -34.64 0.38 -41.13
N GLU A 133 -35.12 -0.67 -40.45
CA GLU A 133 -36.18 -1.54 -40.97
C GLU A 133 -37.53 -0.83 -41.05
N LYS A 134 -37.90 -0.04 -40.03
CA LYS A 134 -39.13 0.76 -40.06
C LYS A 134 -39.13 1.79 -41.17
N ASP A 135 -38.00 2.45 -41.42
CA ASP A 135 -37.86 3.44 -42.49
C ASP A 135 -38.09 2.79 -43.87
N LYS A 136 -37.54 1.59 -44.11
CA LYS A 136 -37.81 0.83 -45.35
C LYS A 136 -39.28 0.48 -45.52
N VAL A 137 -39.94 0.05 -44.45
CA VAL A 137 -41.38 -0.25 -44.48
C VAL A 137 -42.20 1.00 -44.79
N LEU A 138 -41.83 2.15 -44.22
CA LEU A 138 -42.49 3.43 -44.52
C LEU A 138 -42.28 3.83 -45.99
N GLU A 139 -41.07 3.72 -46.54
CA GLU A 139 -40.81 3.98 -47.96
C GLU A 139 -41.64 3.08 -48.88
N GLU A 140 -41.81 1.80 -48.54
CA GLU A 140 -42.66 0.87 -49.30
C GLU A 140 -44.15 1.28 -49.22
N GLN A 141 -44.62 1.70 -48.05
CA GLN A 141 -45.99 2.19 -47.86
C GLN A 141 -46.25 3.47 -48.65
N GLU A 142 -45.31 4.41 -48.69
CA GLU A 142 -45.41 5.63 -49.48
C GLU A 142 -45.49 5.33 -50.99
N LYS A 143 -44.65 4.41 -51.48
CA LYS A 143 -44.72 3.96 -52.89
C LYS A 143 -46.08 3.35 -53.21
N ALA A 144 -46.58 2.46 -52.36
CA ALA A 144 -47.89 1.82 -52.55
C ALA A 144 -49.06 2.83 -52.51
N LEU A 145 -48.97 3.86 -51.66
CA LEU A 145 -49.94 4.96 -51.63
C LEU A 145 -49.89 5.76 -52.94
N GLY A 146 -48.70 6.14 -53.40
CA GLY A 146 -48.52 6.86 -54.66
C GLY A 146 -49.03 6.09 -55.88
N GLU A 147 -48.91 4.76 -55.89
CA GLU A 147 -49.53 3.91 -56.93
C GLU A 147 -51.06 3.91 -56.86
N LYS A 148 -51.64 3.81 -55.65
CA LYS A 148 -53.10 3.89 -55.47
C LYS A 148 -53.67 5.22 -55.92
N ASP A 149 -52.97 6.33 -55.65
CA ASP A 149 -53.38 7.66 -56.08
C ASP A 149 -53.39 7.77 -57.61
N LYS A 150 -52.38 7.24 -58.31
CA LYS A 150 -52.37 7.17 -59.79
C LYS A 150 -53.57 6.38 -60.34
N VAL A 151 -53.86 5.22 -59.76
CA VAL A 151 -55.02 4.41 -60.16
C VAL A 151 -56.35 5.14 -59.92
N LEU A 152 -56.45 5.89 -58.82
CA LEU A 152 -57.63 6.72 -58.54
C LEU A 152 -57.77 7.85 -59.56
N GLU A 153 -56.68 8.53 -59.93
CA GLU A 153 -56.70 9.56 -60.97
C GLU A 153 -57.16 8.99 -62.33
N GLU A 154 -56.65 7.83 -62.73
CA GLU A 154 -57.07 7.16 -63.97
C GLU A 154 -58.56 6.80 -63.95
N LYS A 155 -59.05 6.24 -62.84
CA LYS A 155 -60.48 5.94 -62.67
C LYS A 155 -61.34 7.21 -62.73
N ASN A 156 -60.90 8.30 -62.11
CA ASN A 156 -61.61 9.58 -62.16
C ASN A 156 -61.69 10.11 -63.60
N ARG A 157 -60.59 10.07 -64.35
CA ARG A 157 -60.57 10.45 -65.77
C ARG A 157 -61.53 9.59 -66.61
N ALA A 158 -61.54 8.27 -66.40
CA ALA A 158 -62.45 7.37 -67.09
C ALA A 158 -63.93 7.67 -66.77
N ILE A 159 -64.24 7.98 -65.50
CA ILE A 159 -65.60 8.38 -65.08
C ILE A 159 -66.00 9.69 -65.75
N GLU A 160 -65.13 10.70 -65.80
CA GLU A 160 -65.41 11.95 -66.50
C GLU A 160 -65.67 11.75 -67.99
N GLU A 161 -64.91 10.87 -68.64
CA GLU A 161 -65.10 10.53 -70.04
C GLU A 161 -66.44 9.83 -70.28
N LEU A 162 -66.79 8.83 -69.46
CA LEU A 162 -68.10 8.17 -69.49
C LEU A 162 -69.25 9.16 -69.28
N ARG A 163 -69.11 10.12 -68.34
CA ARG A 163 -70.10 11.19 -68.12
C ARG A 163 -70.27 12.06 -69.36
N ARG A 164 -69.18 12.44 -70.03
CA ARG A 164 -69.23 13.19 -71.30
C ARG A 164 -69.94 12.41 -72.40
N GLN A 165 -69.67 11.11 -72.52
CA GLN A 165 -70.34 10.25 -73.51
C GLN A 165 -71.85 10.14 -73.24
N LEU A 166 -72.24 9.93 -71.98
CA LEU A 166 -73.66 9.89 -71.56
C LEU A 166 -74.39 11.19 -71.90
N GLN A 167 -73.78 12.35 -71.63
CA GLN A 167 -74.36 13.65 -71.98
C GLN A 167 -74.57 13.82 -73.49
N ARG A 168 -73.65 13.32 -74.32
CA ARG A 168 -73.80 13.35 -75.79
C ARG A 168 -74.95 12.48 -76.28
N LEU A 169 -75.18 11.33 -75.64
CA LEU A 169 -76.29 10.42 -76.00
C LEU A 169 -77.66 10.95 -75.54
N GLN A 170 -77.69 11.77 -74.49
CA GLN A 170 -78.91 12.38 -73.95
C GLN A 170 -79.27 13.74 -74.56
N ALA A 171 -78.44 14.28 -75.47
CA ALA A 171 -78.75 15.50 -76.20
C ALA A 171 -79.87 15.23 -77.23
N PRO A 172 -80.97 16.01 -77.23
CA PRO A 172 -82.09 15.81 -78.15
C PRO A 172 -81.67 16.07 -79.61
N LYS A 173 -82.23 15.28 -80.53
CA LYS A 173 -82.06 15.41 -81.99
C LYS A 173 -82.68 16.69 -82.54
#